data_AF-A0A9D5V4H9-F1
#
_entry.id   AF-A0A9D5V4H9-F1
#
_cell.length_a   1.000
_cell.length_b   1.000
_cell.length_c   1.000
_cell.angle_alpha   90.00
_cell.angle_beta   90.00
_cell.angle_gamma   90.00
#
_symmetry.space_group_name_H-M   'P 1'
#
loop_
_entity.id
_entity.type
_entity.pdbx_description
1 polymer ?
#
loop_
_entity_poly.entity_id
_entity_poly.type
_entity_poly.pdbx_seq_one_letter_code
_entity_poly.pdbx_strand_id
1 'polypeptide(L)'
;MRRIKTLTLEEPPREVTFRELTVAEIRNWLVTLEKAEGGMVDFVSEGLLEEASLSDVVLMSDLSMDELNRMAPSEIEVLIPVCRELNPRFFSLRHRLVLVSQTVAQAQTHPHPIS
;
A
#
# COMPACT_ATOMS: atom_id res chain seq x y z
N MET A 1 16.01 -14.15 -9.56
CA MET A 1 15.33 -14.67 -8.35
C MET A 1 14.91 -13.47 -7.53
N ARG A 2 13.64 -13.40 -7.11
CA ARG A 2 13.13 -12.33 -6.21
C ARG A 2 13.36 -12.74 -4.76
N ARG A 3 13.58 -11.78 -3.86
CA ARG A 3 13.67 -12.06 -2.42
C ARG A 3 12.31 -12.48 -1.86
N ILE A 4 12.30 -13.40 -0.91
CA ILE A 4 11.11 -13.93 -0.22
C ILE A 4 11.43 -14.01 1.27
N LYS A 5 10.45 -13.72 2.13
CA LYS A 5 10.56 -13.85 3.58
C LYS A 5 9.22 -14.34 4.13
N THR A 6 9.25 -15.20 5.14
CA THR A 6 8.05 -15.68 5.82
C THR A 6 8.03 -15.14 7.24
N LEU A 7 6.85 -14.70 7.69
CA LEU A 7 6.58 -14.30 9.07
C LEU A 7 5.51 -15.22 9.64
N THR A 8 5.71 -15.69 10.87
CA THR A 8 4.70 -16.43 11.62
C THR A 8 3.98 -15.46 12.56
N LEU A 9 2.66 -15.32 12.39
CA LEU A 9 1.79 -14.64 13.34
C LEU A 9 1.47 -15.59 14.48
N GLU A 10 1.42 -15.10 15.72
CA GLU A 10 1.26 -15.95 16.90
C GLU A 10 -0.20 -16.23 17.23
N GLU A 11 -1.11 -15.28 16.98
CA GLU A 11 -2.53 -15.37 17.34
C GLU A 11 -3.43 -14.76 16.27
N PRO A 12 -4.15 -15.56 15.45
CA PRO A 12 -4.04 -17.01 15.32
C PRO A 12 -2.72 -17.43 14.63
N PRO A 13 -2.18 -18.64 14.94
CA PRO A 13 -0.94 -19.11 14.36
C PRO A 13 -1.07 -19.28 12.84
N ARG A 14 -0.32 -18.48 12.09
CA ARG A 14 -0.34 -18.49 10.63
C ARG A 14 1.00 -18.05 10.04
N GLU A 15 1.42 -18.71 8.97
CA GLU A 15 2.53 -18.23 8.15
C GLU A 15 2.03 -17.30 7.04
N VAL A 16 2.75 -16.18 6.88
CA VAL A 16 2.53 -15.20 5.82
C VAL A 16 3.82 -15.08 5.02
N THR A 17 3.73 -15.28 3.71
CA THR A 17 4.87 -15.21 2.79
C THR A 17 4.88 -13.87 2.05
N PHE A 18 5.94 -13.11 2.25
CA PHE A 18 6.21 -11.84 1.59
C PHE A 18 7.22 -12.01 0.46
N ARG A 19 7.09 -11.16 -0.56
CA ARG A 19 7.93 -11.18 -1.76
C ARG A 19 8.36 -9.77 -2.16
N GLU A 20 9.55 -9.71 -2.74
CA GLU A 20 10.01 -8.54 -3.46
C GLU A 20 9.25 -8.39 -4.78
N LEU A 21 8.73 -7.19 -5.02
CA LEU A 21 8.04 -6.82 -6.24
C LEU A 21 9.03 -6.62 -7.37
N THR A 22 8.66 -7.17 -8.52
CA THR A 22 9.30 -6.87 -9.79
C THR A 22 8.87 -5.48 -10.29
N VAL A 23 9.69 -4.90 -11.16
CA VAL A 23 9.35 -3.62 -11.83
C VAL A 23 8.04 -3.74 -12.63
N ALA A 24 7.75 -4.93 -13.18
CA ALA A 24 6.50 -5.18 -13.89
C ALA A 24 5.28 -5.12 -12.95
N GLU A 25 5.36 -5.73 -11.77
CA GLU A 25 4.31 -5.65 -10.75
C GLU A 25 4.10 -4.20 -10.26
N ILE A 26 5.18 -3.45 -10.03
CA ILE A 26 5.10 -2.02 -9.66
C ILE A 26 4.43 -1.18 -10.76
N ARG A 27 4.75 -1.46 -12.03
CA ARG A 27 4.11 -0.77 -13.17
C ARG A 27 2.62 -1.10 -13.26
N ASN A 28 2.25 -2.37 -13.07
CA ASN A 28 0.86 -2.77 -13.07
C ASN A 28 0.08 -2.11 -11.93
N TRP A 29 0.67 -2.01 -10.75
CA TRP A 29 0.10 -1.27 -9.62
C TRP A 29 -0.17 0.20 -9.96
N LEU A 30 0.77 0.90 -10.61
CA LEU A 30 0.56 2.28 -11.08
C LEU A 30 -0.65 2.39 -12.03
N VAL A 31 -0.76 1.48 -12.99
CA VAL A 31 -1.89 1.45 -13.94
C VAL A 31 -3.21 1.21 -13.21
N THR A 32 -3.22 0.38 -12.16
CA THR A 32 -4.42 0.16 -11.34
C THR A 32 -4.84 1.44 -10.60
N LEU A 33 -3.89 2.23 -10.10
CA LEU A 33 -4.18 3.52 -9.48
C LEU A 33 -4.78 4.52 -10.48
N GLU A 34 -4.24 4.58 -11.71
CA GLU A 34 -4.76 5.47 -12.77
C GLU A 34 -6.19 5.10 -13.20
N LYS A 35 -6.53 3.80 -13.18
CA LYS A 35 -7.84 3.28 -13.58
C LYS A 35 -8.91 3.37 -12.50
N ALA A 36 -8.54 3.70 -11.27
CA ALA A 36 -9.49 3.94 -10.20
C ALA A 36 -10.19 5.30 -10.40
N GLU A 37 -10.95 5.46 -11.48
CA GLU A 37 -11.86 6.59 -11.69
C GLU A 37 -13.00 6.51 -10.66
N GLY A 38 -13.14 7.49 -9.77
CA GLY A 38 -14.37 7.63 -8.96
C GLY A 38 -14.25 7.85 -7.45
N GLY A 39 -13.05 8.09 -6.90
CA GLY A 39 -12.94 8.96 -5.72
C GLY A 39 -13.69 8.56 -4.44
N MET A 40 -13.68 7.29 -4.05
CA MET A 40 -13.68 6.99 -2.61
C MET A 40 -12.29 6.49 -2.24
N VAL A 41 -11.49 7.42 -1.71
CA VAL A 41 -10.34 7.04 -0.87
C VAL A 41 -10.93 6.15 0.22
N ASP A 42 -10.63 4.87 0.18
CA ASP A 42 -10.94 3.99 1.30
C ASP A 42 -10.07 4.47 2.47
N PHE A 43 -10.63 5.33 3.31
CA PHE A 43 -9.95 5.93 4.46
C PHE A 43 -9.42 4.87 5.43
N VAL A 44 -9.98 3.65 5.41
CA VAL A 44 -9.46 2.53 6.19
C VAL A 44 -8.24 1.94 5.49
N SER A 45 -8.31 1.63 4.19
CA SER A 45 -7.14 1.11 3.47
C SER A 45 -5.99 2.11 3.34
N GLU A 46 -6.27 3.40 3.21
CA GLU A 46 -5.26 4.47 3.03
C GLU A 46 -4.86 5.17 4.34
N GLY A 47 -5.68 5.09 5.38
CA GLY A 47 -5.46 5.79 6.65
C GLY A 47 -5.12 4.91 7.85
N LEU A 48 -5.30 3.58 7.75
CA LEU A 48 -4.93 2.65 8.83
C LEU A 48 -3.42 2.49 8.98
N LEU A 49 -2.66 2.74 7.91
CA LEU A 49 -1.22 2.55 7.85
C LEU A 49 -0.57 3.83 7.33
N GLU A 50 0.38 4.40 8.09
CA GLU A 50 1.03 5.68 7.70
C GLU A 50 1.84 5.57 6.40
N GLU A 51 2.45 4.42 6.14
CA GLU A 51 3.46 4.25 5.07
C GLU A 51 3.01 3.35 3.91
N ALA A 52 1.87 2.65 4.04
CA ALA A 52 1.35 1.69 3.06
C ALA A 52 -0.18 1.67 3.07
N SER A 53 -0.79 0.93 2.15
CA SER A 53 -2.21 0.55 2.23
C SER A 53 -2.37 -0.96 2.42
N LEU A 54 -3.57 -1.41 2.82
CA LEU A 54 -3.90 -2.85 2.85
C LEU A 54 -3.72 -3.49 1.47
N SER A 55 -4.05 -2.78 0.40
CA SER A 55 -3.85 -3.24 -0.98
C SER A 55 -2.37 -3.45 -1.32
N ASP A 56 -1.48 -2.65 -0.76
CA ASP A 56 -0.03 -2.81 -0.95
C ASP A 56 0.50 -4.06 -0.21
N VAL A 57 -0.07 -4.39 0.95
CA VAL A 57 0.26 -5.62 1.68
C VAL A 57 -0.16 -6.85 0.85
N VAL A 58 -1.37 -6.86 0.27
CA VAL A 58 -1.82 -7.94 -0.63
C VAL A 58 -0.90 -8.08 -1.84
N LEU A 59 -0.48 -6.97 -2.44
CA LEU A 59 0.43 -6.98 -3.58
C LEU A 59 1.75 -7.71 -3.27
N MET A 60 2.27 -7.53 -2.06
CA MET A 60 3.56 -8.03 -1.60
C MET A 60 3.50 -9.36 -0.84
N SER A 61 2.33 -9.91 -0.57
CA SER A 61 2.17 -11.11 0.25
C SER A 61 1.23 -12.15 -0.38
N ASP A 62 1.12 -13.30 0.27
CA ASP A 62 0.11 -14.32 -0.02
C ASP A 62 -1.22 -14.10 0.72
N LEU A 63 -1.38 -12.97 1.43
CA LEU A 63 -2.65 -12.57 2.03
C LEU A 63 -3.63 -12.06 0.97
N SER A 64 -4.90 -12.42 1.16
CA SER A 64 -6.03 -11.81 0.46
C SER A 64 -6.59 -10.61 1.24
N MET A 65 -7.32 -9.74 0.56
CA MET A 65 -7.98 -8.60 1.20
C MET A 65 -9.01 -9.05 2.26
N ASP A 66 -9.73 -10.14 2.02
CA ASP A 66 -10.66 -10.72 2.99
C ASP A 66 -9.97 -11.19 4.27
N GLU A 67 -8.73 -11.65 4.17
CA GLU A 67 -7.94 -12.06 5.32
C GLU A 67 -7.45 -10.84 6.10
N LEU A 68 -6.91 -9.83 5.42
CA LEU A 68 -6.51 -8.57 6.06
C LEU A 68 -7.68 -7.88 6.77
N ASN A 69 -8.87 -7.88 6.18
CA ASN A 69 -10.08 -7.30 6.78
C ASN A 69 -10.53 -8.00 8.07
N ARG A 70 -10.08 -9.23 8.32
CA ARG A 70 -10.35 -9.97 9.56
C ARG A 70 -9.25 -9.81 10.61
N MET A 71 -8.11 -9.21 10.25
CA MET A 71 -7.00 -8.99 11.16
C MET A 71 -7.21 -7.72 11.99
N ALA A 72 -6.78 -7.75 13.24
CA ALA A 72 -6.69 -6.56 14.06
C ALA A 72 -5.58 -5.62 13.55
N PRO A 73 -5.68 -4.30 13.76
CA PRO A 73 -4.63 -3.35 13.37
C PRO A 73 -3.24 -3.73 13.89
N SER A 74 -3.14 -4.23 15.12
CA SER A 74 -1.87 -4.70 15.71
C SER A 74 -1.24 -5.88 14.96
N GLU A 75 -2.06 -6.76 14.38
CA GLU A 75 -1.57 -7.86 13.54
C GLU A 75 -1.12 -7.37 12.16
N ILE A 76 -1.69 -6.27 11.67
CA ILE A 76 -1.32 -5.67 10.39
C ILE A 76 -0.02 -4.86 10.54
N GLU A 77 0.14 -4.16 11.66
CA GLU A 77 1.35 -3.37 11.98
C GLU A 77 2.63 -4.20 11.93
N VAL A 78 2.59 -5.45 12.39
CA VAL A 78 3.76 -6.35 12.37
C VAL A 78 4.16 -6.81 10.96
N LEU A 79 3.28 -6.69 9.97
CA LEU A 79 3.57 -7.04 8.57
C LEU A 79 4.42 -5.97 7.87
N ILE A 80 4.23 -4.70 8.23
CA ILE A 80 4.80 -3.54 7.53
C ILE A 80 6.33 -3.53 7.51
N PRO A 81 7.05 -3.83 8.61
CA PRO A 81 8.51 -3.92 8.59
C PRO A 81 9.02 -4.91 7.53
N VAL A 82 8.37 -6.06 7.38
CA VAL A 82 8.76 -7.10 6.41
C VAL A 82 8.49 -6.64 4.98
N CYS A 83 7.34 -6.03 4.72
CA CYS A 83 7.03 -5.41 3.43
C CYS A 83 8.09 -4.38 3.02
N ARG A 84 8.47 -3.50 3.95
CA ARG A 84 9.45 -2.42 3.74
C ARG A 84 10.87 -2.93 3.49
N GLU A 85 11.29 -3.94 4.25
CA GLU A 85 12.60 -4.57 4.12
C GLU A 85 12.79 -5.19 2.72
N LEU A 86 11.76 -5.89 2.23
CA LEU A 86 11.79 -6.50 0.90
C LEU A 86 11.61 -5.45 -0.21
N ASN A 87 10.82 -4.40 0.01
CA ASN A 87 10.38 -3.48 -1.04
C ASN A 87 10.70 -1.98 -0.79
N PRO A 88 11.91 -1.59 -0.35
CA PRO A 88 12.18 -0.22 0.08
C PRO A 88 11.97 0.83 -1.03
N ARG A 89 12.21 0.44 -2.29
CA ARG A 89 12.03 1.29 -3.47
C ARG A 89 10.56 1.55 -3.80
N PHE A 90 9.69 0.57 -3.55
CA PHE A 90 8.24 0.73 -3.71
C PHE A 90 7.70 1.76 -2.71
N PHE A 91 8.04 1.61 -1.43
CA PHE A 91 7.62 2.55 -0.38
C PHE A 91 8.10 3.98 -0.68
N SER A 92 9.35 4.13 -1.13
CA SER A 92 9.88 5.43 -1.56
C SER A 92 9.10 6.03 -2.74
N LEU A 93 8.66 5.21 -3.69
CA LEU A 93 7.85 5.63 -4.84
C LEU A 93 6.45 6.03 -4.40
N ARG A 94 5.78 5.19 -3.61
CA ARG A 94 4.45 5.45 -3.05
C ARG A 94 4.40 6.77 -2.29
N HIS A 95 5.36 7.00 -1.39
CA HIS A 95 5.45 8.25 -0.63
C HIS A 95 5.56 9.47 -1.54
N ARG A 96 6.39 9.42 -2.59
CA ARG A 96 6.48 10.52 -3.58
C ARG A 96 5.16 10.73 -4.32
N LEU A 97 4.45 9.67 -4.68
CA LEU A 97 3.15 9.77 -5.37
C LEU A 97 2.08 10.40 -4.49
N VAL A 98 2.02 10.04 -3.21
CA VAL A 98 1.11 10.66 -2.23
C VAL A 98 1.38 12.17 -2.13
N LEU A 99 2.64 12.59 -1.97
CA LEU A 99 3.00 14.01 -1.93
C LEU A 99 2.63 14.78 -3.21
N VAL A 100 2.85 14.17 -4.38
CA VAL A 100 2.47 14.77 -5.67
C VAL A 100 0.95 14.89 -5.77
N SER A 101 0.20 13.86 -5.38
CA SER A 101 -1.27 13.86 -5.42
C SER A 101 -1.88 14.94 -4.53
N GLN A 102 -1.34 15.14 -3.32
CA GLN A 102 -1.78 16.19 -2.40
C GLN A 102 -1.51 17.59 -2.96
N THR A 103 -0.34 17.78 -3.59
CA THR A 103 0.02 19.05 -4.23
C THR A 103 -0.93 19.40 -5.38
N VAL A 104 -1.25 18.42 -6.23
CA VAL A 104 -2.18 18.60 -7.36
C VAL A 104 -3.60 18.87 -6.85
N ALA A 105 -4.05 18.16 -5.82
CA ALA A 105 -5.37 18.39 -5.21
C ALA A 105 -5.51 19.81 -4.63
N GLN A 106 -4.48 20.31 -3.93
CA GLN A 106 -4.47 21.67 -3.39
C GLN A 106 -4.51 22.74 -4.50
N ALA A 107 -3.77 22.55 -5.59
CA ALA A 107 -3.76 23.46 -6.73
C ALA A 107 -5.12 23.55 -7.45
N GLN A 108 -5.95 22.49 -7.40
CA GLN A 108 -7.29 22.47 -7.99
C GLN A 108 -8.37 23.10 -7.10
N THR A 109 -8.14 23.19 -5.79
CA THR A 109 -9.10 23.78 -4.83
C THR A 109 -9.04 25.31 -4.72
N HIS A 110 -8.03 25.97 -5.30
CA HIS A 110 -7.97 27.42 -5.44
C HIS A 110 -8.25 27.82 -6.90
N PRO A 111 -9.51 28.09 -7.29
CA PRO A 111 -9.73 28.75 -8.57
C PRO A 111 -9.12 30.15 -8.50
N HIS A 112 -8.36 30.52 -9.53
CA HIS A 112 -7.86 31.87 -9.74
C HIS A 112 -9.00 32.88 -9.46
N PRO A 113 -8.82 33.90 -8.59
CA PRO A 113 -9.78 34.99 -8.53
C PRO A 113 -9.75 35.67 -9.90
N ILE A 114 -10.86 35.57 -10.63
CA ILE A 114 -11.07 36.36 -11.83
C ILE A 114 -11.21 37.82 -11.38
N SER A 115 -10.19 38.61 -11.75
CA SER A 115 -10.10 40.08 -11.79
C SER A 115 -10.13 40.84 -10.47
#